data_AF-A0AAW2KJW5-F1
#
_entry.id   AF-A0AAW2KJW5-F1
#
_cell.length_a   1.000
_cell.length_b   1.000
_cell.length_c   1.000
_cell.angle_alpha   90.00
_cell.angle_beta   90.00
_cell.angle_gamma   90.00
#
_symmetry.space_group_name_H-M   'P 1'
#
loop_
_entity.id
_entity.type
_entity.pdbx_description
1 polymer ?
#
loop_
_entity_poly.entity_id
_entity_poly.type
_entity_poly.pdbx_seq_one_letter_code
_entity_poly.pdbx_strand_id
1 'polypeptide(L)'
;MDSVKRSAVTPSKSRLARTFAKVLHIQAVTGVAPEDGAEKKKSHEKAKKDLLKKSTRIPSFEDDDDEELRDRAVREAFLAKLFASLSAIKAAYAQLQFAQSPYDADGIQSADQVVVSELKNLSELKQCYLKNQLNETSPEMALLLSEVQEQKSLVKTYEITSKKLDSQLKLKDSEITFLKEKLADTNKDNRSLEKKLNSSGQLAMPENTQFSDLKPSHFIAYLRQAVKSIRSFVRLLITEMESADWDLDAAASSIEPGITFWQPKS
;
A
#
# COMPACT_ATOMS: atom_id res chain seq x y z
N MET A 1 37.33 6.95 -31.03
CA MET A 1 37.85 5.72 -30.38
C MET A 1 38.34 6.16 -29.01
N ASP A 2 37.45 6.13 -28.02
CA ASP A 2 37.79 6.39 -26.62
C ASP A 2 37.06 5.36 -25.74
N SER A 3 37.84 4.53 -25.07
CA SER A 3 37.34 3.41 -24.26
C SER A 3 37.00 3.87 -22.84
N VAL A 4 35.71 3.85 -22.50
CA VAL A 4 35.24 4.07 -21.12
C VAL A 4 35.42 2.80 -20.30
N LYS A 5 36.28 2.85 -19.29
CA LYS A 5 36.49 1.79 -18.29
C LYS A 5 35.23 1.65 -17.41
N ARG A 6 34.60 0.47 -17.42
CA ARG A 6 33.58 0.09 -16.42
C ARG A 6 34.28 -0.33 -15.12
N SER A 7 34.05 0.44 -14.07
CA SER A 7 34.47 0.10 -12.70
C SER A 7 33.53 -0.95 -12.11
N ALA A 8 34.08 -2.10 -11.70
CA ALA A 8 33.36 -3.16 -11.02
C ALA A 8 33.15 -2.77 -9.54
N VAL A 9 31.93 -2.38 -9.19
CA VAL A 9 31.52 -2.13 -7.80
C VAL A 9 31.12 -3.47 -7.17
N THR A 10 31.93 -3.95 -6.23
CA THR A 10 31.55 -5.08 -5.37
C THR A 10 30.52 -4.61 -4.33
N PRO A 11 29.47 -5.41 -4.03
CA PRO A 11 28.46 -5.00 -3.06
C PRO A 11 29.02 -5.15 -1.63
N SER A 12 29.13 -4.02 -0.91
CA SER A 12 29.46 -4.02 0.51
C SER A 12 28.33 -4.70 1.30
N LYS A 13 28.63 -5.86 1.89
CA LYS A 13 27.70 -6.64 2.71
C LYS A 13 27.29 -5.82 3.94
N SER A 14 26.06 -5.32 3.95
CA SER A 14 25.51 -4.49 5.03
C SER A 14 25.36 -5.30 6.32
N ARG A 15 25.53 -4.64 7.48
CA ARG A 15 25.35 -5.23 8.81
C ARG A 15 23.98 -5.89 8.98
N LEU A 16 22.96 -5.37 8.30
CA LEU A 16 21.59 -5.92 8.27
C LEU A 16 21.53 -7.35 7.70
N ALA A 17 22.29 -7.65 6.65
CA ALA A 17 22.31 -9.00 6.08
C ALA A 17 22.89 -10.05 7.05
N ARG A 18 23.81 -9.65 7.95
CA ARG A 18 24.32 -10.53 9.00
C ARG A 18 23.31 -10.79 10.12
N THR A 19 22.46 -9.81 10.44
CA THR A 19 21.40 -9.99 11.45
C THR A 19 20.34 -10.98 10.97
N PHE A 20 19.90 -10.86 9.70
CA PHE A 20 18.92 -11.80 9.14
C PHE A 20 19.49 -13.22 8.96
N ALA A 21 20.76 -13.37 8.55
CA ALA A 21 21.39 -14.69 8.46
C ALA A 21 21.48 -15.40 9.83
N LYS A 22 21.70 -14.66 10.92
CA LYS A 22 21.70 -15.25 12.28
C LYS A 22 20.32 -15.73 12.72
N VAL A 23 19.26 -15.03 12.34
CA VAL A 23 17.87 -15.42 12.66
C VAL A 23 17.46 -16.67 11.89
N LEU A 24 17.90 -16.81 10.63
CA LEU A 24 17.58 -17.99 9.81
C LEU A 24 18.34 -19.26 10.22
N HIS A 25 19.55 -19.14 10.79
CA HIS A 25 20.28 -20.32 11.29
C HIS A 25 19.78 -20.87 12.64
N ILE A 26 18.93 -20.13 13.36
CA ILE A 26 18.35 -20.60 14.64
C ILE A 26 17.16 -21.56 14.40
N GLN A 27 16.57 -21.56 13.21
CA GLN A 27 15.46 -22.47 12.86
C GLN A 27 15.90 -23.79 12.20
N ALA A 28 17.20 -24.04 12.03
CA ALA A 28 17.72 -25.26 11.41
C ALA A 28 18.25 -26.32 12.40
N VAL A 29 17.94 -26.18 13.70
CA VAL A 29 18.22 -27.20 14.74
C VAL A 29 16.90 -27.83 15.17
N THR A 30 16.26 -28.55 14.25
CA THR A 30 15.28 -29.59 14.56
C THR A 30 15.42 -30.61 13.44
N GLY A 31 16.34 -31.55 13.65
CA GLY A 31 16.79 -32.48 12.63
C GLY A 31 15.72 -33.50 12.27
N VAL A 32 15.30 -33.49 11.00
CA VAL A 32 14.84 -34.67 10.29
C VAL A 32 15.55 -34.64 8.93
N ALA A 33 16.59 -35.47 8.80
CA ALA A 33 17.25 -35.75 7.53
C ALA A 33 16.73 -37.08 6.99
N PRO A 34 16.46 -37.20 5.67
CA PRO A 34 16.21 -38.49 5.06
C PRO A 34 17.52 -39.07 4.54
N GLU A 35 17.87 -40.30 4.91
CA GLU A 35 18.63 -41.16 4.03
C GLU A 35 18.33 -42.64 4.25
N ASP A 36 18.20 -43.31 3.10
CA ASP A 36 17.90 -44.71 2.86
C ASP A 36 19.20 -45.54 2.95
N GLY A 37 19.12 -46.81 3.36
CA GLY A 37 20.28 -47.72 3.32
C GLY A 37 20.39 -48.71 4.48
N ALA A 38 19.96 -49.93 4.23
CA ALA A 38 19.90 -51.08 5.13
C ALA A 38 21.26 -51.53 5.72
N GLU A 39 21.24 -52.03 6.97
CA GLU A 39 22.01 -53.24 7.35
C GLU A 39 21.46 -53.92 8.63
N LYS A 40 21.37 -55.26 8.56
CA LYS A 40 20.85 -56.19 9.57
C LYS A 40 21.84 -56.42 10.72
N LYS A 41 21.34 -56.62 11.96
CA LYS A 41 21.73 -57.77 12.84
C LYS A 41 20.94 -57.84 14.17
N LYS A 42 20.07 -58.86 14.23
CA LYS A 42 19.78 -59.87 15.29
C LYS A 42 19.96 -59.55 16.80
N SER A 43 18.82 -59.68 17.51
CA SER A 43 18.52 -60.49 18.73
C SER A 43 19.42 -60.39 19.98
N HIS A 44 18.83 -60.12 21.15
CA HIS A 44 18.37 -61.18 22.07
C HIS A 44 17.62 -60.62 23.30
N GLU A 45 16.51 -61.30 23.59
CA GLU A 45 15.71 -61.30 24.81
C GLU A 45 16.48 -61.87 26.03
N LYS A 46 16.31 -61.27 27.22
CA LYS A 46 16.10 -62.00 28.49
C LYS A 46 15.77 -61.08 29.67
N ALA A 47 14.63 -61.37 30.30
CA ALA A 47 14.18 -60.84 31.57
C ALA A 47 14.99 -61.39 32.77
N LYS A 48 15.01 -60.64 33.88
CA LYS A 48 14.93 -61.19 35.24
C LYS A 48 14.54 -60.13 36.28
N LYS A 49 13.40 -60.37 36.94
CA LYS A 49 13.05 -59.89 38.29
C LYS A 49 14.03 -60.50 39.31
N ASP A 50 14.42 -59.75 40.34
CA ASP A 50 14.01 -60.06 41.72
C ASP A 50 14.58 -59.07 42.77
N LEU A 51 13.67 -58.71 43.71
CA LEU A 51 13.85 -58.52 45.16
C LEU A 51 14.91 -57.54 45.69
N LEU A 52 14.47 -56.51 46.44
CA LEU A 52 14.47 -56.52 47.93
C LEU A 52 14.06 -55.15 48.49
N LYS A 53 13.11 -55.16 49.44
CA LYS A 53 12.72 -54.04 50.31
C LYS A 53 13.92 -53.49 51.08
N LYS A 54 14.07 -52.16 51.15
CA LYS A 54 14.51 -51.53 52.41
C LYS A 54 13.96 -50.10 52.55
N SER A 55 13.14 -49.97 53.57
CA SER A 55 12.78 -48.77 54.31
C SER A 55 13.86 -47.68 54.28
N THR A 56 13.52 -46.53 53.72
CA THR A 56 14.04 -45.23 54.15
C THR A 56 12.85 -44.29 54.11
N ARG A 57 12.45 -43.75 55.27
CA ARG A 57 11.56 -42.58 55.36
C ARG A 57 12.06 -41.53 54.38
N ILE A 58 11.27 -41.22 53.36
CA ILE A 58 11.47 -40.02 52.56
C ILE A 58 11.17 -38.85 53.51
N PRO A 59 12.13 -37.96 53.81
CA PRO A 59 11.80 -36.69 54.40
C PRO A 59 10.98 -35.94 53.34
N SER A 60 9.81 -35.46 53.74
CA SER A 60 8.94 -34.56 52.99
C SER A 60 9.75 -33.38 52.44
N PHE A 61 10.12 -33.46 51.16
CA PHE A 61 10.73 -32.38 50.37
C PHE A 61 9.85 -32.01 49.16
N GLU A 62 8.63 -32.57 49.05
CA GLU A 62 7.73 -32.33 47.91
C GLU A 62 6.83 -31.10 48.08
N ASP A 63 6.69 -30.54 49.29
CA ASP A 63 5.75 -29.42 49.56
C ASP A 63 6.25 -28.05 49.03
N ASP A 64 7.58 -27.81 49.01
CA ASP A 64 8.14 -26.49 48.65
C ASP A 64 8.13 -26.26 47.12
N ASP A 65 8.38 -27.33 46.34
CA ASP A 65 8.34 -27.29 44.87
C ASP A 65 6.91 -27.09 44.34
N ASP A 66 5.89 -27.67 44.98
CA ASP A 66 4.49 -27.54 44.57
C ASP A 66 3.92 -26.14 44.85
N GLU A 67 4.36 -25.47 45.93
CA GLU A 67 3.95 -24.10 46.25
C GLU A 67 4.57 -23.09 45.26
N GLU A 68 5.84 -23.25 44.87
CA GLU A 68 6.49 -22.43 43.86
C GLU A 68 5.84 -22.60 42.47
N LEU A 69 5.52 -23.83 42.07
CA LEU A 69 4.82 -24.11 40.81
C LEU A 69 3.43 -23.47 40.77
N ARG A 70 2.71 -23.48 41.91
CA ARG A 70 1.39 -22.88 42.01
C ARG A 70 1.44 -21.36 41.94
N ASP A 71 2.37 -20.72 42.65
CA ASP A 71 2.58 -19.26 42.56
C ASP A 71 2.97 -18.83 41.15
N ARG A 72 3.83 -19.63 40.47
CA ARG A 72 4.14 -19.41 39.06
C ARG A 72 2.91 -19.46 38.17
N ALA A 73 2.09 -20.51 38.29
CA ALA A 73 0.87 -20.66 37.49
C ALA A 73 -0.12 -19.50 37.71
N VAL A 74 -0.25 -19.03 38.95
CA VAL A 74 -1.07 -17.85 39.30
C VAL A 74 -0.56 -16.59 38.62
N ARG A 75 0.76 -16.35 38.62
CA ARG A 75 1.38 -15.21 37.93
C ARG A 75 1.20 -15.28 36.42
N GLU A 76 1.37 -16.46 35.83
CA GLU A 76 1.18 -16.66 34.39
C GLU A 76 -0.30 -16.44 33.99
N ALA A 77 -1.25 -16.93 34.78
CA ALA A 77 -2.67 -16.67 34.58
C ALA A 77 -3.01 -15.17 34.67
N PHE A 78 -2.44 -14.47 35.66
CA PHE A 78 -2.59 -13.02 35.78
C PHE A 78 -2.04 -12.27 34.56
N LEU A 79 -0.85 -12.65 34.08
CA LEU A 79 -0.24 -12.05 32.90
C LEU A 79 -1.08 -12.32 31.64
N ALA A 80 -1.64 -13.52 31.50
CA ALA A 80 -2.55 -13.84 30.41
C ALA A 80 -3.80 -12.96 30.42
N LYS A 81 -4.41 -12.70 31.59
CA LYS A 81 -5.54 -11.75 31.72
C LYS A 81 -5.18 -10.34 31.29
N LEU A 82 -3.96 -9.90 31.62
CA LEU A 82 -3.46 -8.59 31.22
C LEU A 82 -3.35 -8.49 29.69
N PHE A 83 -2.74 -9.49 29.04
CA PHE A 83 -2.62 -9.52 27.59
C PHE A 83 -3.98 -9.63 26.89
N ALA A 84 -4.90 -10.43 27.42
CA ALA A 84 -6.27 -10.51 26.93
C ALA A 84 -6.96 -9.14 26.93
N SER A 85 -6.87 -8.41 28.05
CA SER A 85 -7.48 -7.08 28.21
C SER A 85 -6.83 -6.05 27.28
N LEU A 86 -5.50 -6.04 27.17
CA LEU A 86 -4.77 -5.14 26.26
C LEU A 86 -5.12 -5.42 24.78
N SER A 87 -5.21 -6.70 24.41
CA SER A 87 -5.60 -7.10 23.06
C SER A 87 -7.06 -6.73 22.76
N ALA A 88 -7.96 -6.84 23.74
CA ALA A 88 -9.35 -6.38 23.60
C ALA A 88 -9.43 -4.86 23.37
N ILE A 89 -8.66 -4.06 24.11
CA ILE A 89 -8.55 -2.61 23.89
C ILE A 89 -8.03 -2.31 22.48
N LYS A 90 -6.99 -3.03 22.04
CA LYS A 90 -6.42 -2.86 20.69
C LYS A 90 -7.45 -3.16 19.61
N ALA A 91 -8.25 -4.22 19.77
CA ALA A 91 -9.31 -4.57 18.84
C ALA A 91 -10.44 -3.52 18.84
N ALA A 92 -10.84 -3.03 20.01
CA ALA A 92 -11.83 -1.97 20.13
C ALA A 92 -11.35 -0.65 19.51
N TYR A 93 -10.08 -0.30 19.69
CA TYR A 93 -9.49 0.87 19.04
C TYR A 93 -9.44 0.73 17.51
N ALA A 94 -9.12 -0.46 16.99
CA ALA A 94 -9.21 -0.72 15.55
C ALA A 94 -10.65 -0.54 15.04
N GLN A 95 -11.64 -1.01 15.79
CA GLN A 95 -13.07 -0.83 15.47
C GLN A 95 -13.46 0.64 15.46
N LEU A 96 -13.02 1.41 16.46
CA LEU A 96 -13.23 2.85 16.55
C LEU A 96 -12.67 3.57 15.31
N GLN A 97 -11.45 3.25 14.90
CA GLN A 97 -10.83 3.81 13.70
C GLN A 97 -11.57 3.44 12.41
N PHE A 98 -12.12 2.22 12.34
CA PHE A 98 -12.89 1.78 11.19
C PHE A 98 -14.24 2.51 11.08
N ALA A 99 -14.92 2.69 12.21
CA ALA A 99 -16.21 3.38 12.30
C ALA A 99 -16.13 4.91 12.08
N GLN A 100 -14.92 5.49 11.97
CA GLN A 100 -14.76 6.92 11.66
C GLN A 100 -14.95 7.24 10.17
N SER A 101 -14.79 6.25 9.27
CA SER A 101 -14.84 6.48 7.83
C SER A 101 -15.29 5.22 7.07
N PRO A 102 -16.55 5.18 6.58
CA PRO A 102 -17.58 6.20 6.75
C PRO A 102 -18.00 6.34 8.22
N TYR A 103 -18.51 7.52 8.60
CA TYR A 103 -18.89 7.81 9.98
C TYR A 103 -20.06 6.93 10.43
N ASP A 104 -19.83 6.14 11.48
CA ASP A 104 -20.77 5.24 12.11
C ASP A 104 -20.78 5.52 13.62
N ALA A 105 -21.79 6.28 14.07
CA ALA A 105 -21.93 6.70 15.46
C ALA A 105 -22.11 5.52 16.42
N ASP A 106 -22.88 4.50 16.02
CA ASP A 106 -23.16 3.32 16.83
C ASP A 106 -21.89 2.45 16.95
N GLY A 107 -21.15 2.31 15.85
CA GLY A 107 -19.84 1.65 15.84
C GLY A 107 -18.81 2.35 16.74
N ILE A 108 -18.79 3.69 16.72
CA ILE A 108 -17.93 4.49 17.60
C ILE A 108 -18.32 4.30 19.06
N GLN A 109 -19.61 4.43 19.39
CA GLN A 109 -20.10 4.33 20.77
C GLN A 109 -19.88 2.93 21.34
N SER A 110 -20.17 1.88 20.57
CA SER A 110 -19.96 0.50 21.00
C SER A 110 -18.47 0.17 21.21
N ALA A 111 -17.58 0.66 20.34
CA ALA A 111 -16.13 0.52 20.53
C ALA A 111 -15.64 1.27 21.77
N ASP A 112 -16.10 2.49 22.00
CA ASP A 112 -15.77 3.29 23.18
C ASP A 112 -16.19 2.61 24.49
N GLN A 113 -17.41 2.07 24.55
CA GLN A 113 -17.88 1.31 25.70
C GLN A 113 -16.97 0.13 26.05
N VAL A 114 -16.48 -0.61 25.04
CA VAL A 114 -15.54 -1.71 25.23
C VAL A 114 -14.19 -1.21 25.75
N VAL A 115 -13.67 -0.09 25.21
CA VAL A 115 -12.43 0.52 25.72
C VAL A 115 -12.59 0.89 27.19
N VAL A 116 -13.69 1.57 27.55
CA VAL A 116 -13.96 1.98 28.93
C VAL A 116 -14.10 0.77 29.87
N SER A 117 -14.79 -0.30 29.44
CA SER A 117 -14.92 -1.50 30.28
C SER A 117 -13.59 -2.21 30.49
N GLU A 118 -12.76 -2.34 29.45
CA GLU A 118 -11.45 -2.98 29.56
C GLU A 118 -10.45 -2.13 30.34
N LEU A 119 -10.52 -0.79 30.27
CA LEU A 119 -9.72 0.08 31.12
C LEU A 119 -10.10 -0.04 32.61
N LYS A 120 -11.40 -0.23 32.91
CA LYS A 120 -11.84 -0.54 34.28
C LYS A 120 -11.30 -1.90 34.74
N ASN A 121 -11.39 -2.92 33.89
CA ASN A 121 -10.82 -4.25 34.15
C ASN A 121 -9.30 -4.19 34.40
N LEU A 122 -8.54 -3.44 33.58
CA LEU A 122 -7.12 -3.20 33.81
C LEU A 122 -6.82 -2.50 35.14
N SER A 123 -7.68 -1.55 35.54
CA SER A 123 -7.57 -0.89 36.84
C SER A 123 -7.77 -1.87 38.00
N GLU A 124 -8.72 -2.79 37.88
CA GLU A 124 -8.95 -3.87 38.86
C GLU A 124 -7.77 -4.83 38.92
N LEU A 125 -7.27 -5.30 37.76
CA LEU A 125 -6.07 -6.15 37.67
C LEU A 125 -4.85 -5.48 38.30
N LYS A 126 -4.64 -4.18 38.05
CA LYS A 126 -3.58 -3.40 38.70
C LYS A 126 -3.76 -3.38 40.22
N GLN A 127 -4.99 -3.20 40.71
CA GLN A 127 -5.27 -3.17 42.14
C GLN A 127 -5.06 -4.53 42.80
N CYS A 128 -5.45 -5.62 42.15
CA CYS A 128 -5.19 -6.99 42.60
C CYS A 128 -3.69 -7.26 42.74
N TYR A 129 -2.90 -6.85 41.75
CA TYR A 129 -1.43 -6.96 41.80
C TYR A 129 -0.83 -6.17 42.96
N LEU A 130 -1.23 -4.90 43.15
CA LEU A 130 -0.67 -4.07 44.23
C LEU A 130 -1.03 -4.56 45.63
N LYS A 131 -2.17 -5.22 45.80
CA LYS A 131 -2.61 -5.79 47.08
C LYS A 131 -2.10 -7.22 47.32
N ASN A 132 -1.31 -7.79 46.39
CA ASN A 132 -0.93 -9.21 46.37
C ASN A 132 -2.14 -10.16 46.47
N GLN A 133 -3.27 -9.79 45.87
CA GLN A 133 -4.52 -10.57 45.89
C GLN A 133 -4.72 -11.30 44.55
N LEU A 134 -3.79 -12.20 44.22
CA LEU A 134 -3.87 -13.05 43.03
C LEU A 134 -4.50 -14.39 43.41
N ASN A 135 -5.72 -14.36 43.95
CA ASN A 135 -6.40 -15.57 44.41
C ASN A 135 -7.15 -16.22 43.24
N GLU A 136 -6.42 -16.96 42.41
CA GLU A 136 -6.99 -17.72 41.30
C GLU A 136 -7.33 -19.15 41.78
N THR A 137 -8.61 -19.52 41.83
CA THR A 137 -9.02 -20.87 42.28
C THR A 137 -8.56 -21.96 41.32
N SER A 138 -8.45 -21.63 40.02
CA SER A 138 -7.95 -22.51 38.96
C SER A 138 -7.07 -21.71 37.98
N PRO A 139 -5.77 -21.55 38.26
CA PRO A 139 -4.87 -20.74 37.44
C PRO A 139 -4.70 -21.28 36.02
N GLU A 140 -4.62 -22.60 35.83
CA GLU A 140 -4.49 -23.20 34.49
C GLU A 140 -5.70 -22.91 33.59
N MET A 141 -6.92 -23.04 34.12
CA MET A 141 -8.14 -22.71 33.39
C MET A 141 -8.21 -21.22 33.07
N ALA A 142 -7.86 -20.37 34.04
CA ALA A 142 -7.85 -18.92 33.85
C ALA A 142 -6.83 -18.49 32.78
N LEU A 143 -5.66 -19.11 32.76
CA LEU A 143 -4.63 -18.90 31.74
C LEU A 143 -5.17 -19.23 30.35
N LEU A 144 -5.72 -20.45 30.17
CA LEU A 144 -6.22 -20.91 28.88
C LEU A 144 -7.37 -20.03 28.37
N LEU A 145 -8.33 -19.68 29.22
CA LEU A 145 -9.44 -18.80 28.84
C LEU A 145 -8.96 -17.41 28.44
N SER A 146 -7.97 -16.87 29.15
CA SER A 146 -7.40 -15.56 28.85
C SER A 146 -6.64 -15.57 27.53
N GLU A 147 -5.85 -16.62 27.27
CA GLU A 147 -5.14 -16.79 26.00
C GLU A 147 -6.12 -16.92 24.82
N VAL A 148 -7.19 -17.69 24.96
CA VAL A 148 -8.26 -17.78 23.94
C VAL A 148 -8.89 -16.41 23.70
N GLN A 149 -9.16 -15.63 24.75
CA GLN A 149 -9.72 -14.30 24.61
C GLN A 149 -8.74 -13.31 23.95
N GLU A 150 -7.45 -13.42 24.23
CA GLU A 150 -6.40 -12.67 23.55
C GLU A 150 -6.38 -12.99 22.05
N GLN A 151 -6.33 -14.28 21.70
CA GLN A 151 -6.33 -14.74 20.31
C GLN A 151 -7.57 -14.26 19.56
N LYS A 152 -8.75 -14.34 20.19
CA LYS A 152 -10.01 -13.81 19.63
C LYS A 152 -9.92 -12.31 19.34
N SER A 153 -9.33 -11.54 20.24
CA SER A 153 -9.15 -10.10 20.08
C SER A 153 -8.16 -9.75 18.97
N LEU A 154 -7.09 -10.54 18.83
CA LEU A 154 -6.14 -10.43 17.72
C LEU A 154 -6.82 -10.72 16.38
N VAL A 155 -7.59 -11.80 16.27
CA VAL A 155 -8.38 -12.13 15.06
C VAL A 155 -9.33 -10.99 14.69
N LYS A 156 -10.06 -10.44 15.67
CA LYS A 156 -10.95 -9.29 15.46
C LYS A 156 -10.20 -8.08 14.91
N THR A 157 -8.99 -7.81 15.40
CA THR A 157 -8.14 -6.72 14.91
C THR A 157 -7.76 -6.94 13.43
N TYR A 158 -7.36 -8.15 13.06
CA TYR A 158 -7.03 -8.48 11.67
C TYR A 158 -8.25 -8.41 10.75
N GLU A 159 -9.42 -8.86 11.23
CA GLU A 159 -10.67 -8.77 10.47
C GLU A 159 -11.02 -7.30 10.14
N ILE A 160 -10.93 -6.42 11.14
CA ILE A 160 -11.23 -4.98 10.97
C ILE A 160 -10.23 -4.33 10.00
N THR A 161 -8.94 -4.60 10.16
CA THR A 161 -7.92 -4.05 9.25
C THR A 161 -8.06 -4.60 7.83
N SER A 162 -8.45 -5.86 7.67
CA SER A 162 -8.77 -6.45 6.37
C SER A 162 -9.96 -5.75 5.71
N LYS A 163 -11.06 -5.53 6.43
CA LYS A 163 -12.22 -4.77 5.92
C LYS A 163 -11.85 -3.35 5.50
N LYS A 164 -10.99 -2.68 6.29
CA LYS A 164 -10.48 -1.35 5.95
C LYS A 164 -9.69 -1.36 4.64
N LEU A 165 -8.75 -2.29 4.48
CA LEU A 165 -7.94 -2.39 3.27
C LEU A 165 -8.78 -2.75 2.04
N ASP A 166 -9.76 -3.65 2.17
CA ASP A 166 -10.70 -3.99 1.10
C ASP A 166 -11.50 -2.76 0.63
N SER A 167 -12.00 -1.94 1.56
CA SER A 167 -12.70 -0.70 1.20
C SER A 167 -11.81 0.31 0.46
N GLN A 168 -10.54 0.43 0.87
CA GLN A 168 -9.57 1.30 0.20
C GLN A 168 -9.21 0.81 -1.20
N LEU A 169 -9.08 -0.51 -1.36
CA LEU A 169 -8.83 -1.14 -2.65
C LEU A 169 -9.99 -0.87 -3.61
N LYS A 170 -11.23 -1.09 -3.19
CA LYS A 170 -12.43 -0.80 -4.00
C LYS A 170 -12.54 0.68 -4.40
N LEU A 171 -12.20 1.59 -3.48
CA LEU A 171 -12.15 3.03 -3.79
C LEU A 171 -11.11 3.33 -4.86
N LYS A 172 -9.90 2.76 -4.75
CA LYS A 172 -8.83 2.95 -5.73
C LYS A 172 -9.16 2.34 -7.08
N ASP A 173 -9.82 1.18 -7.13
CA ASP A 173 -10.30 0.59 -8.38
C ASP A 173 -11.35 1.47 -9.07
N SER A 174 -12.25 2.09 -8.28
CA SER A 174 -13.23 3.06 -8.78
C SER A 174 -12.54 4.31 -9.33
N GLU A 175 -11.50 4.80 -8.67
CA GLU A 175 -10.70 5.94 -9.15
C GLU A 175 -9.94 5.60 -10.44
N ILE A 176 -9.37 4.40 -10.55
CA ILE A 176 -8.67 3.93 -11.76
C ILE A 176 -9.64 3.83 -12.94
N THR A 177 -10.83 3.27 -12.73
CA THR A 177 -11.84 3.15 -13.79
C THR A 177 -12.32 4.52 -14.26
N PHE A 178 -12.61 5.44 -13.33
CA PHE A 178 -12.94 6.83 -13.63
C PHE A 178 -11.84 7.55 -14.43
N LEU A 179 -10.57 7.42 -14.03
CA LEU A 179 -9.46 8.06 -14.73
C LEU A 179 -9.25 7.47 -16.13
N LYS A 180 -9.45 6.16 -16.32
CA LYS A 180 -9.39 5.52 -17.63
C LYS A 180 -10.48 6.04 -18.57
N GLU A 181 -11.70 6.23 -18.07
CA GLU A 181 -12.81 6.81 -18.83
C GLU A 181 -12.49 8.25 -19.24
N LYS A 182 -12.07 9.09 -18.28
CA LYS A 182 -11.67 10.47 -18.56
C LYS A 182 -10.54 10.59 -19.59
N LEU A 183 -9.58 9.67 -19.55
CA LEU A 183 -8.51 9.58 -20.53
C LEU A 183 -9.03 9.17 -21.91
N ALA A 184 -9.98 8.23 -21.98
CA ALA A 184 -10.60 7.83 -23.24
C ALA A 184 -11.38 8.98 -23.89
N ASP A 185 -12.14 9.74 -23.09
CA ASP A 185 -12.88 10.91 -23.56
C ASP A 185 -11.93 12.01 -24.07
N THR A 186 -10.91 12.35 -23.29
CA THR A 186 -9.91 13.36 -23.69
C THR A 186 -9.19 12.93 -24.99
N ASN A 187 -8.88 11.64 -25.15
CA ASN A 187 -8.30 11.12 -26.37
C ASN A 187 -9.26 11.19 -27.56
N LYS A 188 -10.57 10.96 -27.34
CA LYS A 188 -11.60 11.10 -28.38
C LYS A 188 -11.70 12.56 -28.83
N ASP A 189 -11.66 13.50 -27.90
CA ASP A 189 -11.69 14.93 -28.18
C ASP A 189 -10.44 15.37 -28.94
N ASN A 190 -9.25 14.95 -28.49
CA ASN A 190 -7.99 15.20 -29.20
C ASN A 190 -8.02 14.69 -30.63
N ARG A 191 -8.49 13.44 -30.86
CA ARG A 191 -8.66 12.90 -32.22
C ARG A 191 -9.65 13.72 -33.06
N SER A 192 -10.69 14.26 -32.45
CA SER A 192 -11.65 15.12 -33.16
C SER A 192 -11.02 16.47 -33.57
N LEU A 193 -10.20 17.05 -32.69
CA LEU A 193 -9.46 18.28 -32.96
C LEU A 193 -8.38 18.06 -34.02
N GLU A 194 -7.65 16.96 -33.95
CA GLU A 194 -6.66 16.57 -34.95
C GLU A 194 -7.30 16.40 -36.34
N LYS A 195 -8.47 15.75 -36.42
CA LYS A 195 -9.25 15.65 -37.67
C LYS A 195 -9.65 17.03 -38.20
N LYS A 196 -10.12 17.94 -37.33
CA LYS A 196 -10.47 19.32 -37.72
C LYS A 196 -9.24 20.06 -38.25
N LEU A 197 -8.11 19.98 -37.55
CA LEU A 197 -6.85 20.60 -37.95
C LEU A 197 -6.38 20.09 -39.31
N ASN A 198 -6.36 18.77 -39.50
CA ASN A 198 -5.98 18.14 -40.75
C ASN A 198 -6.96 18.46 -41.90
N SER A 199 -8.25 18.63 -41.61
CA SER A 199 -9.26 19.04 -42.59
C SER A 199 -9.19 20.52 -42.97
N SER A 200 -8.66 21.37 -42.09
CA SER A 200 -8.50 22.82 -42.32
C SER A 200 -7.37 23.15 -43.30
N GLY A 201 -6.81 22.14 -43.96
CA GLY A 201 -5.78 22.25 -44.98
C GLY A 201 -4.49 21.63 -44.47
N GLN A 202 -4.19 20.43 -44.98
CA GLN A 202 -2.88 19.81 -44.87
C GLN A 202 -1.78 20.86 -45.11
N LEU A 203 -0.96 21.12 -44.10
CA LEU A 203 0.42 21.51 -44.36
C LEU A 203 0.99 20.35 -45.17
N ALA A 204 1.18 20.56 -46.47
CA ALA A 204 1.83 19.59 -47.34
C ALA A 204 3.30 19.50 -46.95
N MET A 205 3.60 18.91 -45.80
CA MET A 205 4.94 18.54 -45.39
C MET A 205 4.97 17.10 -44.92
N PRO A 206 5.92 16.30 -45.43
CA PRO A 206 6.37 15.13 -44.71
C PRO A 206 7.00 15.61 -43.39
N GLU A 207 6.52 15.13 -42.25
CA GLU A 207 7.00 15.50 -40.89
C GLU A 207 8.49 15.21 -40.63
N ASN A 208 9.25 14.73 -41.62
CA ASN A 208 10.61 14.21 -41.43
C ASN A 208 11.62 14.58 -42.54
N THR A 209 11.50 15.74 -43.21
CA THR A 209 12.56 16.17 -44.13
C THR A 209 13.74 16.76 -43.35
N GLN A 210 14.89 16.07 -43.33
CA GLN A 210 16.14 16.67 -42.87
C GLN A 210 16.48 17.89 -43.72
N PHE A 211 17.07 18.93 -43.13
CA PHE A 211 17.47 20.15 -43.86
C PHE A 211 18.32 19.88 -45.11
N SER A 212 19.06 18.76 -45.10
CA SER A 212 19.88 18.25 -46.20
C SER A 212 19.09 17.85 -47.47
N ASP A 213 17.79 17.56 -47.34
CA ASP A 213 16.92 17.12 -48.45
C ASP A 213 16.08 18.26 -49.07
N LEU A 214 16.30 19.50 -48.64
CA LEU A 214 15.56 20.67 -49.11
C LEU A 214 15.97 21.06 -50.54
N LYS A 215 15.10 20.75 -51.50
CA LYS A 215 15.13 21.27 -52.88
C LYS A 215 14.46 22.66 -53.00
N PRO A 216 14.86 23.50 -53.98
CA PRO A 216 14.21 24.79 -54.26
C PRO A 216 12.69 24.71 -54.49
N SER A 217 12.18 23.57 -54.96
CA SER A 217 10.74 23.32 -55.09
C SER A 217 9.99 23.38 -53.76
N HIS A 218 10.62 22.99 -52.64
CA HIS A 218 10.02 23.10 -51.31
C HIS A 218 9.90 24.56 -50.90
N PHE A 219 10.93 25.39 -51.13
CA PHE A 219 10.86 26.83 -50.85
C PHE A 219 9.69 27.50 -51.57
N ILE A 220 9.46 27.17 -52.84
CA ILE A 220 8.31 27.68 -53.61
C ILE A 220 6.98 27.21 -53.00
N ALA A 221 6.89 25.95 -52.57
CA ALA A 221 5.71 25.43 -51.90
C ALA A 221 5.44 26.14 -50.56
N TYR A 222 6.47 26.36 -49.75
CA TYR A 222 6.38 27.12 -48.49
C TYR A 222 5.97 28.57 -48.72
N LEU A 223 6.56 29.24 -49.72
CA LEU A 223 6.20 30.62 -50.04
C LEU A 223 4.73 30.72 -50.47
N ARG A 224 4.27 29.80 -51.32
CA ARG A 224 2.85 29.75 -51.72
C ARG A 224 1.93 29.51 -50.52
N GLN A 225 2.33 28.62 -49.61
CA GLN A 225 1.57 28.35 -48.40
C GLN A 225 1.56 29.56 -47.45
N ALA A 226 2.70 30.20 -47.23
CA ALA A 226 2.81 31.40 -46.40
C ALA A 226 1.92 32.53 -46.94
N VAL A 227 1.96 32.78 -48.25
CA VAL A 227 1.08 33.76 -48.91
C VAL A 227 -0.39 33.37 -48.75
N LYS A 228 -0.74 32.08 -48.90
CA LYS A 228 -2.11 31.60 -48.70
C LYS A 228 -2.58 31.83 -47.26
N SER A 229 -1.76 31.49 -46.26
CA SER A 229 -2.04 31.67 -44.84
C SER A 229 -2.18 33.15 -44.45
N ILE A 230 -1.29 34.02 -44.96
CA ILE A 230 -1.39 35.47 -44.75
C ILE A 230 -2.71 35.99 -45.33
N ARG A 231 -3.05 35.60 -46.56
CA ARG A 231 -4.31 36.03 -47.19
C ARG A 231 -5.55 35.54 -46.45
N SER A 232 -5.55 34.30 -45.95
CA SER A 232 -6.67 33.79 -45.14
C SER A 232 -6.78 34.52 -43.81
N PHE A 233 -5.66 34.81 -43.15
CA PHE A 233 -5.64 35.57 -41.90
C PHE A 233 -6.14 37.00 -42.10
N VAL A 234 -5.66 37.68 -43.15
CA VAL A 234 -6.13 39.03 -43.50
C VAL A 234 -7.63 39.03 -43.79
N ARG A 235 -8.17 38.02 -44.49
CA ARG A 235 -9.63 37.91 -44.69
C ARG A 235 -10.39 37.74 -43.38
N LEU A 236 -9.90 36.91 -42.47
CA LEU A 236 -10.52 36.75 -41.15
C LEU A 236 -10.53 38.08 -40.41
N LEU A 237 -9.40 38.78 -40.41
CA LEU A 237 -9.24 40.08 -39.76
C LEU A 237 -10.17 41.14 -40.37
N ILE A 238 -10.31 41.20 -41.70
CA ILE A 238 -11.28 42.07 -42.38
C ILE A 238 -12.71 41.70 -41.95
N THR A 239 -13.06 40.42 -41.89
CA THR A 239 -14.42 39.97 -41.50
C THR A 239 -14.76 40.40 -40.06
N GLU A 240 -13.80 40.32 -39.14
CA GLU A 240 -13.98 40.78 -37.75
C GLU A 240 -13.98 42.32 -37.63
N MET A 241 -13.27 43.03 -38.51
CA MET A 241 -13.34 44.50 -38.58
C MET A 241 -14.70 44.97 -39.12
N GLU A 242 -15.22 44.31 -40.15
CA GLU A 242 -16.56 44.58 -40.71
C GLU A 242 -17.65 44.28 -39.68
N SER A 243 -17.54 43.20 -38.91
CA SER A 243 -18.53 42.86 -37.85
C SER A 243 -18.51 43.84 -36.67
N ALA A 244 -17.39 44.54 -36.47
CA ALA A 244 -17.21 45.56 -35.44
C ALA A 244 -17.49 47.00 -35.96
N ASP A 245 -18.06 47.15 -37.17
CA ASP A 245 -18.35 48.43 -37.83
C ASP A 245 -17.10 49.34 -38.01
N TRP A 246 -15.92 48.76 -38.23
CA TRP A 246 -14.72 49.54 -38.54
C TRP A 246 -14.74 50.09 -39.96
N ASP A 247 -14.32 51.34 -40.13
CA ASP A 247 -14.05 51.94 -41.44
C ASP A 247 -12.72 51.38 -42.01
N LEU A 248 -12.84 50.41 -42.91
CA LEU A 248 -11.71 49.74 -43.56
C LEU A 248 -10.85 50.70 -44.38
N ASP A 249 -11.45 51.71 -45.02
CA ASP A 249 -10.74 52.66 -45.85
C ASP A 249 -9.91 53.62 -44.99
N ALA A 250 -10.46 54.06 -43.86
CA ALA A 250 -9.73 54.85 -42.87
C ALA A 250 -8.60 54.03 -42.22
N ALA A 251 -8.84 52.76 -41.88
CA ALA A 251 -7.84 51.88 -41.29
C ALA A 251 -6.69 51.60 -42.27
N ALA A 252 -6.98 51.31 -43.54
CA ALA A 252 -5.98 51.12 -44.58
C ALA A 252 -5.14 52.40 -44.81
N SER A 253 -5.81 53.54 -44.88
CA SER A 253 -5.17 54.86 -45.06
C SER A 253 -4.28 55.25 -43.88
N SER A 254 -4.59 54.77 -42.67
CA SER A 254 -3.76 54.99 -41.47
C SER A 254 -2.50 54.11 -41.43
N ILE A 255 -2.52 52.93 -42.04
CA ILE A 255 -1.38 52.00 -42.04
C ILE A 255 -0.38 52.39 -43.12
N GLU A 256 -0.84 52.63 -44.35
CA GLU A 256 0.01 53.03 -45.46
C GLU A 256 -0.71 54.05 -46.36
N PRO A 257 -0.36 55.35 -46.24
CA PRO A 257 -0.99 56.41 -47.01
C PRO A 257 -0.73 56.24 -48.52
N GLY A 258 -1.77 56.31 -49.34
CA GLY A 258 -1.65 56.32 -50.82
C GLY A 258 -1.86 54.97 -51.52
N ILE A 259 -2.29 53.92 -50.82
CA ILE A 259 -2.70 52.67 -51.45
C ILE A 259 -4.01 52.88 -52.21
N THR A 260 -3.97 52.72 -53.54
CA THR A 260 -5.16 52.63 -54.38
C THR A 260 -5.49 51.16 -54.63
N PHE A 261 -6.56 50.65 -54.02
CA PHE A 261 -7.04 49.30 -54.31
C PHE A 261 -7.61 49.28 -55.74
N TRP A 262 -7.12 48.36 -56.58
CA TRP A 262 -7.65 48.17 -57.92
C TRP A 262 -9.14 47.82 -57.86
N GLN A 263 -10.01 48.74 -58.27
CA GLN A 263 -11.43 48.44 -58.48
C GLN A 263 -11.58 47.60 -59.75
N PRO A 264 -12.17 46.39 -59.69
CA PRO A 264 -12.54 45.65 -60.88
C PRO A 264 -13.63 46.44 -61.61
N LYS A 265 -13.43 46.72 -62.90
CA LYS A 265 -14.47 47.30 -63.75
C LYS A 265 -15.63 46.31 -63.84
N SER A 266 -16.85 46.79 -63.53
CA SER A 266 -18.12 46.07 -63.66
C SER A 266 -18.38 45.61 -65.09
#